data_AF-A0A2M7SPL0-F1
#
_entry.id   AF-A0A2M7SPL0-F1
#
_cell.length_a   1.000
_cell.length_b   1.000
_cell.length_c   1.000
_cell.angle_alpha   90.00
_cell.angle_beta   90.00
_cell.angle_gamma   90.00
#
_symmetry.space_group_name_H-M   'P 1'
#
loop_
_entity.id
_entity.type
_entity.pdbx_description
1 polymer ?
#
loop_
_entity_poly.entity_id
_entity_poly.type
_entity_poly.pdbx_seq_one_letter_code
_entity_poly.pdbx_strand_id
1 'polypeptide(L)'
;MDGKRPLTKDEIAEIVRGLGPVDWVQVKLLAALPPEKRIIPALQAQEFSMAALRGTFRQRFPDLTLSEINMKVLAYLTPVRMEAK
;
A
#
# COMPACT_ATOMS: atom_id res chain seq x y z
N MET A 1 27.31 -9.26 -20.47
CA MET A 1 26.09 -8.51 -20.87
C MET A 1 24.93 -9.46 -20.69
N ASP A 2 24.04 -9.16 -19.75
CA ASP A 2 22.97 -10.07 -19.35
C ASP A 2 21.90 -10.10 -20.46
N GLY A 3 21.82 -11.22 -21.19
CA GLY A 3 21.03 -11.38 -22.41
C GLY A 3 19.54 -11.59 -22.13
N LYS A 4 18.87 -10.57 -21.61
CA LYS A 4 17.42 -10.66 -21.36
C LYS A 4 16.64 -10.51 -22.67
N ARG A 5 16.02 -11.61 -23.11
CA ARG A 5 15.08 -11.61 -24.25
C ARG A 5 13.91 -10.67 -23.94
N PRO A 6 13.47 -9.83 -24.89
CA PRO A 6 12.26 -9.03 -24.70
C PRO A 6 11.02 -9.91 -24.55
N LEU A 7 10.10 -9.48 -23.70
CA LEU A 7 8.81 -10.15 -23.50
C LEU A 7 7.95 -10.03 -24.76
N THR A 8 7.20 -11.09 -25.05
CA THR A 8 6.15 -11.11 -26.07
C THR A 8 4.91 -10.36 -25.59
N LYS A 9 4.04 -9.97 -26.54
CA LYS A 9 2.77 -9.30 -26.20
C LYS A 9 1.89 -10.13 -25.27
N ASP A 10 1.89 -11.45 -25.45
CA ASP A 10 1.08 -12.36 -24.64
C ASP A 10 1.63 -12.48 -23.21
N GLU A 11 2.95 -12.53 -23.06
CA GLU A 11 3.61 -12.49 -21.73
C GLU A 11 3.32 -11.16 -21.01
N ILE A 12 3.32 -10.03 -21.73
CA ILE A 12 2.95 -8.72 -21.18
C ILE A 12 1.46 -8.71 -20.79
N ALA A 13 0.58 -9.22 -21.65
CA ALA A 13 -0.85 -9.29 -21.40
C ALA A 13 -1.18 -10.10 -20.14
N GLU A 14 -0.46 -11.20 -19.93
CA GLU A 14 -0.62 -12.03 -18.72
C GLU A 14 -0.20 -11.29 -17.45
N ILE A 15 0.91 -10.56 -17.49
CA ILE A 15 1.37 -9.74 -16.35
C ILE A 15 0.34 -8.67 -15.98
N VAL A 16 -0.28 -8.03 -16.97
CA VAL A 16 -1.21 -6.91 -16.72
C VAL A 16 -2.65 -7.35 -16.50
N ARG A 17 -3.00 -8.62 -16.71
CA ARG A 17 -4.37 -9.16 -16.63
C ARG A 17 -5.04 -8.91 -15.27
N GLY A 18 -4.25 -8.84 -14.19
CA GLY A 18 -4.72 -8.58 -12.83
C GLY A 18 -4.64 -7.11 -12.39
N LEU A 19 -4.12 -6.21 -13.23
CA LEU A 19 -4.02 -4.80 -12.89
C LEU A 19 -5.35 -4.11 -13.19
N GLY A 20 -5.88 -3.38 -12.20
CA GLY A 20 -7.06 -2.54 -12.39
C GLY A 20 -6.81 -1.43 -13.43
N PRO A 21 -7.88 -0.76 -13.89
CA PRO A 21 -7.73 0.36 -14.82
C PRO A 21 -6.80 1.44 -14.24
N VAL A 22 -5.87 1.91 -15.06
CA VAL A 22 -4.94 2.98 -14.66
C VAL A 22 -5.69 4.30 -14.58
N ASP A 23 -5.65 4.95 -13.41
CA ASP A 23 -6.11 6.34 -13.27
C ASP A 23 -5.08 7.29 -13.88
N TRP A 24 -5.27 7.59 -15.17
CA TRP A 24 -4.41 8.48 -15.92
C TRP A 24 -4.40 9.93 -15.40
N VAL A 25 -5.46 10.37 -14.72
CA VAL A 25 -5.53 11.70 -14.12
C VAL A 25 -4.58 11.76 -12.93
N GLN A 26 -4.67 10.77 -12.04
CA GLN A 26 -3.77 10.64 -10.90
C GLN A 26 -2.30 10.56 -11.34
N VAL A 27 -2.00 9.76 -12.37
CA VAL A 27 -0.62 9.62 -12.90
C VAL A 27 -0.08 10.97 -13.38
N LYS A 28 -0.87 11.75 -14.12
CA LYS A 28 -0.46 13.08 -14.61
C LYS A 28 -0.21 14.07 -13.48
N LEU A 29 -1.09 14.08 -12.47
CA LEU A 29 -0.94 14.94 -11.30
C LEU A 29 0.32 14.60 -10.50
N LEU A 30 0.61 13.32 -10.30
CA LEU A 30 1.83 12.87 -9.63
C LEU A 30 3.09 13.19 -10.44
N ALA A 31 3.03 13.06 -11.77
CA ALA A 31 4.16 13.37 -12.66
C ALA A 31 4.54 14.86 -12.61
N ALA A 32 3.55 15.75 -12.45
CA ALA A 32 3.75 17.19 -12.36
C ALA A 32 4.38 17.64 -11.02
N LEU A 33 4.37 16.79 -9.99
CA LEU A 33 5.04 17.07 -8.73
C LEU A 33 6.56 16.80 -8.83
N PRO A 34 7.40 17.64 -8.19
CA PRO A 34 8.81 17.32 -7.96
C PRO A 34 8.96 15.94 -7.29
N PRO A 35 9.98 15.14 -7.64
CA PRO A 35 10.16 13.79 -7.11
C PRO A 35 10.04 13.70 -5.58
N GLU A 36 10.61 14.67 -4.86
CA GLU A 36 10.59 14.78 -3.41
C GLU A 36 9.17 15.01 -2.83
N LYS A 37 8.25 15.55 -3.63
CA LYS A 37 6.85 15.80 -3.23
C LYS A 37 5.89 14.69 -3.62
N ARG A 38 6.33 13.70 -4.41
CA ARG A 38 5.46 12.58 -4.83
C ARG A 38 5.12 11.63 -3.68
N ILE A 39 6.03 11.48 -2.72
CA ILE A 39 5.87 10.55 -1.60
C ILE A 39 5.07 11.15 -0.43
N ILE A 40 5.10 12.47 -0.27
CA ILE A 40 4.50 13.15 0.88
C ILE A 40 2.99 12.88 1.02
N PRO A 41 2.17 12.98 -0.05
CA PRO A 41 0.73 12.70 0.06
C PRO A 41 0.44 11.26 0.49
N ALA A 42 1.24 10.30 0.01
CA ALA A 42 1.10 8.90 0.39
C ALA A 42 1.44 8.68 1.87
N LEU A 43 2.53 9.29 2.36
CA LEU A 43 2.92 9.23 3.77
C LEU A 43 1.86 9.87 4.68
N GLN A 44 1.30 11.01 4.28
CA GLN A 44 0.24 11.67 5.03
C GLN A 44 -1.04 10.83 5.08
N ALA A 45 -1.45 10.23 3.96
CA ALA A 45 -2.60 9.34 3.91
C ALA A 45 -2.40 8.09 4.77
N GLN A 46 -1.18 7.53 4.78
CA GLN A 46 -0.82 6.39 5.61
C GLN A 46 -0.87 6.75 7.10
N GLU A 47 -0.26 7.87 7.51
CA GLU A 47 -0.27 8.31 8.92
C GLU A 47 -1.70 8.59 9.40
N PHE A 48 -2.53 9.25 8.56
CA PHE A 48 -3.94 9.46 8.86
C PHE A 48 -4.68 8.13 9.09
N SER A 49 -4.49 7.16 8.21
CA SER A 49 -5.12 5.84 8.31
C SER A 49 -4.68 5.12 9.60
N MET A 50 -3.39 5.17 9.94
CA MET A 50 -2.85 4.57 11.17
C MET A 50 -3.39 5.26 12.42
N ALA A 51 -3.53 6.59 12.42
CA ALA A 51 -4.07 7.36 13.53
C ALA A 51 -5.56 7.06 13.76
N ALA A 52 -6.35 6.97 12.68
CA ALA A 52 -7.76 6.61 12.75
C ALA A 52 -7.97 5.19 13.33
N LEU A 53 -7.14 4.22 12.89
CA LEU A 53 -7.18 2.85 13.42
C LEU A 53 -6.74 2.79 14.89
N ARG A 54 -5.68 3.51 15.28
CA ARG A 54 -5.26 3.64 16.69
C ARG A 54 -6.39 4.18 17.57
N GLY A 55 -7.08 5.23 17.13
CA GLY A 55 -8.20 5.82 17.86
C GLY A 55 -9.35 4.83 18.04
N THR A 56 -9.74 4.16 16.94
CA THR A 56 -10.77 3.13 16.94
C THR A 56 -10.43 1.98 17.87
N PHE A 57 -9.19 1.47 17.83
CA PHE A 57 -8.78 0.36 18.69
C PHE A 57 -8.62 0.76 20.14
N ARG A 58 -8.22 1.99 20.46
CA ARG A 58 -8.21 2.48 21.85
C ARG A 58 -9.60 2.50 22.46
N GLN A 59 -10.62 2.90 21.70
CA GLN A 59 -12.01 2.88 22.18
C GLN A 59 -12.51 1.44 22.35
N ARG A 60 -12.14 0.53 21.44
CA ARG A 60 -12.58 -0.86 21.46
C ARG A 60 -11.85 -1.74 22.49
N PHE A 61 -10.59 -1.40 22.79
CA PHE A 61 -9.71 -2.16 23.68
C PHE A 61 -9.04 -1.20 24.69
N PRO A 62 -9.81 -0.62 25.63
CA PRO A 62 -9.32 0.41 26.54
C PRO A 62 -8.21 -0.07 27.48
N ASP A 63 -8.16 -1.37 27.77
CA ASP A 63 -7.17 -1.97 28.69
C ASP A 63 -5.82 -2.24 28.03
N LEU A 64 -5.72 -2.12 26.70
CA LEU A 64 -4.48 -2.40 25.99
C LEU A 64 -3.52 -1.21 26.03
N THR A 65 -2.24 -1.53 26.17
CA THR A 65 -1.15 -0.57 26.03
C THR A 65 -1.06 -0.05 24.60
N LEU A 66 -0.41 1.10 24.41
CA LEU A 66 -0.16 1.66 23.08
C LEU A 66 0.60 0.68 22.17
N SER A 67 1.53 -0.12 22.72
CA SER A 67 2.27 -1.11 21.95
C SER A 67 1.34 -2.19 21.39
N GLU A 68 0.44 -2.72 22.22
CA GLU A 68 -0.53 -3.74 21.81
C GLU A 68 -1.56 -3.19 20.82
N ILE A 69 -1.98 -1.93 20.99
CA ILE A 69 -2.81 -1.23 20.01
C ILE A 69 -2.09 -1.10 18.67
N ASN A 70 -0.81 -0.72 18.66
CA ASN A 70 -0.01 -0.63 17.43
C ASN A 70 0.11 -1.99 16.74
N MET A 71 0.25 -3.08 17.49
CA MET A 71 0.25 -4.43 16.93
C MET A 71 -1.08 -4.80 16.28
N LYS A 72 -2.22 -4.35 16.82
CA LYS A 72 -3.52 -4.52 16.17
C LYS A 72 -3.64 -3.71 14.88
N VAL A 73 -3.14 -2.47 14.86
CA VAL A 73 -3.09 -1.66 13.64
C VAL A 73 -2.24 -2.34 12.57
N LEU A 74 -1.07 -2.85 12.94
CA LEU A 74 -0.21 -3.59 12.05
C LEU A 74 -0.93 -4.82 11.50
N ALA A 75 -1.45 -5.70 12.37
CA ALA A 75 -2.18 -6.90 11.97
C ALA A 75 -3.38 -6.62 11.04
N TYR A 76 -4.06 -5.49 11.21
CA TYR A 76 -5.17 -5.08 10.34
C TYR A 76 -4.70 -4.64 8.95
N LEU A 77 -3.63 -3.84 8.87
CA LEU A 77 -3.11 -3.28 7.62
C LEU A 77 -2.20 -4.25 6.85
N THR A 78 -1.59 -5.20 7.53
CA THR A 78 -0.76 -6.25 6.93
C THR A 78 -1.47 -7.58 7.11
N PRO A 79 -2.40 -7.96 6.21
CA PRO A 79 -2.91 -9.32 6.19
C PRO A 79 -1.72 -10.23 5.94
N VAL A 80 -1.22 -10.87 6.98
CA VAL A 80 -0.23 -11.93 6.87
C VAL A 80 -0.95 -13.07 6.16
N ARG A 81 -0.74 -13.20 4.85
CA ARG A 81 -1.10 -14.42 4.13
C ARG A 81 -0.12 -15.50 4.59
N MET A 82 -0.43 -16.13 5.71
CA MET A 82 0.12 -17.45 6.02
C MET A 82 -0.55 -18.38 5.01
N GLU A 83 0.12 -18.68 3.89
CA GLU A 83 -0.30 -19.82 3.08
C GLU A 83 -0.20 -21.05 3.98
N ALA A 84 -1.36 -21.59 4.36
CA ALA A 84 -1.42 -22.87 5.04
C ALA A 84 -0.85 -23.91 4.08
N LYS A 85 0.28 -24.51 4.47
CA LYS A 85 0.89 -25.63 3.78
C LYS A 85 0.31 -26.94 4.32
#